data_AF-A0A2C9LCQ8-F1
#
_entry.id   AF-A0A2C9LCQ8-F1
#
_cell.length_a   1.000
_cell.length_b   1.000
_cell.length_c   1.000
_cell.angle_alpha   90.00
_cell.angle_beta   90.00
_cell.angle_gamma   90.00
#
_symmetry.space_group_name_H-M   'P 1'
#
loop_
_entity.id
_entity.type
_entity.pdbx_description
1 polymer ?
#
loop_
_entity_poly.entity_id
_entity_poly.type
_entity_poly.pdbx_seq_one_letter_code
_entity_poly.pdbx_strand_id
1 'polypeptide(L)'
;MHRYINAKVQLCSKIHHVPAAMMCVFFYILQASVLDYYLINFLNFLYICFLVADLFVLVALVVSIIYGSTKMDRQRSAELAQTRMMFSLSWVSWLLINMNASAKIIIIIEYNAWPLEKDPSFFGPNVFKTAIALSSCIFLFLLATQHDASLGSERRNYISDLTDNVIFDILDTVDILEVFFDKDDRALLWDGLEEVILTQATMNLLWPTVPLITLSRTHFGLDKPQRPMMYLHRLLVVLVVNIPNLLTRMVLWNGMSVDISPFTLKNIILIGIAMYEFYEHKREKLEDSRLNSLEIGNFQKKNVQRRNLGSLTDQTIKPLSKVPKISIKLKETAEKQVSEDNVESEINK
;
A
#
# COMPACT_ATOMS: atom_id res chain seq x y z
N MET A 1 22.12 -13.22 33.46
CA MET A 1 21.20 -12.10 33.21
C MET A 1 20.93 -11.86 31.71
N HIS A 2 21.95 -11.82 30.85
CA HIS A 2 21.80 -11.53 29.41
C HIS A 2 20.86 -12.47 28.62
N ARG A 3 20.86 -13.79 28.88
CA ARG A 3 19.96 -14.74 28.19
C ARG A 3 18.47 -14.54 28.54
N TYR A 4 18.18 -14.09 29.76
CA TYR A 4 16.80 -13.88 30.22
C TYR A 4 16.18 -12.62 29.60
N ILE A 5 17.00 -11.58 29.41
CA ILE A 5 16.59 -10.36 28.69
C ILE A 5 16.30 -10.69 27.22
N ASN A 6 17.15 -11.50 26.58
CA ASN A 6 16.93 -11.91 25.18
C ASN A 6 15.66 -12.75 25.00
N ALA A 7 15.34 -13.65 25.93
CA ALA A 7 14.11 -14.45 25.88
C ALA A 7 12.83 -13.59 26.05
N LYS A 8 12.85 -12.61 26.96
CA LYS A 8 11.73 -11.67 27.14
C LYS A 8 11.54 -10.75 25.93
N VAL A 9 12.63 -10.27 25.35
CA VAL A 9 12.59 -9.40 24.15
C VAL A 9 12.09 -10.19 22.93
N GLN A 10 12.51 -11.44 22.75
CA GLN A 10 12.00 -12.32 21.69
C GLN A 10 10.50 -12.62 21.87
N LEU A 11 10.06 -12.92 23.10
CA LEU A 11 8.65 -13.19 23.39
C LEU A 11 7.77 -11.95 23.17
N CYS A 12 8.20 -10.79 23.65
CA CYS A 12 7.50 -9.52 23.45
C CYS A 12 7.35 -9.21 21.96
N SER A 13 8.38 -9.50 21.17
CA SER A 13 8.35 -9.28 19.73
C SER A 13 7.42 -10.22 18.96
N LYS A 14 7.23 -11.46 19.44
CA LYS A 14 6.26 -12.41 18.86
C LYS A 14 4.82 -12.07 19.24
N ILE A 15 4.61 -11.56 20.44
CA ILE A 15 3.26 -11.21 20.93
C ILE A 15 2.72 -9.97 20.24
N HIS A 16 3.58 -9.07 19.76
CA HIS A 16 3.16 -7.78 19.18
C HIS A 16 2.17 -7.90 18.00
N HIS A 17 2.26 -8.95 17.17
CA HIS A 17 1.36 -9.13 16.00
C HIS A 17 0.06 -9.87 16.32
N VAL A 18 -0.03 -10.51 17.48
CA VAL A 18 -1.19 -11.33 17.88
C VAL A 18 -2.45 -10.48 18.08
N PRO A 19 -2.42 -9.30 18.73
CA PRO A 19 -3.60 -8.44 18.85
C PRO A 19 -4.19 -8.04 17.50
N ALA A 20 -3.34 -7.66 16.53
CA ALA A 20 -3.81 -7.27 15.21
C ALA A 20 -4.49 -8.45 14.48
N ALA A 21 -3.92 -9.65 14.57
CA ALA A 21 -4.52 -10.86 14.03
C ALA A 21 -5.88 -11.19 14.68
N MET A 22 -5.97 -11.10 16.01
CA MET A 22 -7.22 -11.35 16.73
C MET A 22 -8.30 -10.34 16.35
N MET A 23 -7.96 -9.05 16.28
CA MET A 23 -8.90 -8.00 15.86
C MET A 23 -9.35 -8.19 14.41
N CYS A 24 -8.44 -8.57 13.50
CA CYS A 24 -8.78 -8.85 12.10
C CYS A 24 -9.82 -9.97 11.99
N VAL A 25 -9.59 -11.10 12.67
CA VAL A 25 -10.50 -12.25 12.67
C VAL A 25 -11.82 -11.89 13.35
N PHE A 26 -11.77 -11.18 14.47
CA PHE A 26 -12.96 -10.72 15.18
C PHE A 26 -13.86 -9.84 14.31
N PHE A 27 -13.30 -8.81 13.66
CA PHE A 27 -14.08 -7.93 12.80
C PHE A 27 -14.64 -8.65 11.57
N TYR A 28 -13.89 -9.60 11.01
CA TYR A 28 -14.41 -10.44 9.92
C TYR A 28 -15.60 -11.29 10.37
N ILE A 29 -15.48 -11.99 11.50
CA ILE A 29 -16.59 -12.81 12.04
C ILE A 29 -17.81 -11.92 12.33
N LEU A 30 -17.58 -10.75 12.92
CA LEU A 30 -18.66 -9.80 13.21
C LEU A 30 -19.35 -9.33 11.93
N GLN A 31 -18.59 -8.92 10.92
CA GLN A 31 -19.12 -8.51 9.61
C GLN A 31 -19.92 -9.64 8.95
N ALA A 32 -19.33 -10.84 8.85
CA ALA A 32 -19.98 -11.99 8.22
C ALA A 32 -21.29 -12.35 8.94
N SER A 33 -21.26 -12.43 10.27
CA SER A 33 -22.44 -12.76 11.08
C SER A 33 -23.57 -11.76 10.91
N VAL A 34 -23.26 -10.46 10.82
CA VAL A 34 -24.28 -9.43 10.61
C VAL A 34 -24.88 -9.56 9.21
N LEU A 35 -24.07 -9.74 8.17
CA LEU A 35 -24.58 -9.92 6.80
C LEU A 35 -25.41 -11.21 6.66
N ASP A 36 -25.01 -12.31 7.31
CA ASP A 36 -25.79 -13.56 7.31
C ASP A 36 -27.11 -13.41 8.05
N TYR A 37 -27.12 -12.66 9.16
CA TYR A 37 -28.36 -12.36 9.87
C TYR A 37 -29.38 -11.70 8.94
N TYR A 38 -28.96 -10.73 8.12
CA TYR A 38 -29.85 -10.09 7.16
C TYR A 38 -30.38 -11.09 6.11
N LEU A 39 -29.51 -11.93 5.55
CA LEU A 39 -29.90 -12.91 4.55
C LEU A 39 -30.87 -13.97 5.09
N ILE A 40 -30.59 -14.54 6.27
CA ILE A 40 -31.37 -15.65 6.82
C ILE A 40 -32.70 -15.14 7.36
N ASN A 41 -32.70 -14.01 8.07
CA ASN A 41 -33.89 -13.53 8.77
C ASN A 41 -34.88 -12.81 7.85
N PHE A 42 -34.41 -12.08 6.83
CA PHE A 42 -35.28 -11.29 5.96
C PHE A 42 -35.55 -11.91 4.58
N LEU A 43 -34.76 -12.90 4.14
CA LEU A 43 -34.99 -13.57 2.85
C LEU A 43 -35.46 -15.00 3.01
N ASN A 44 -34.55 -15.92 3.30
CA ASN A 44 -34.85 -17.35 3.36
C ASN A 44 -33.74 -18.14 4.07
N PHE A 45 -34.10 -19.27 4.66
CA PHE A 45 -33.16 -20.24 5.25
C PHE A 45 -32.18 -20.83 4.22
N LEU A 46 -32.53 -20.85 2.92
CA LEU A 46 -31.65 -21.35 1.86
C LEU A 46 -30.31 -20.60 1.76
N TYR A 47 -30.25 -19.35 2.24
CA TYR A 47 -29.02 -18.55 2.25
C TYR A 47 -27.98 -19.02 3.27
N ILE A 48 -28.24 -20.08 4.04
CA ILE A 48 -27.25 -20.75 4.90
C ILE A 48 -26.05 -21.29 4.12
N CYS A 49 -26.16 -21.48 2.79
CA CYS A 49 -24.99 -21.81 1.96
C CYS A 49 -23.87 -20.76 2.09
N PHE A 50 -24.20 -19.49 2.37
CA PHE A 50 -23.21 -18.45 2.60
C PHE A 50 -22.36 -18.71 3.85
N LEU A 51 -22.90 -19.33 4.92
CA LEU A 51 -22.10 -19.73 6.08
C LEU A 51 -20.97 -20.69 5.73
N VAL A 52 -21.19 -21.57 4.75
CA VAL A 52 -20.14 -22.48 4.25
C VAL A 52 -19.06 -21.68 3.52
N ALA A 53 -19.46 -20.68 2.71
CA ALA A 53 -18.53 -19.77 2.06
C ALA A 53 -17.74 -18.94 3.09
N ASP A 54 -18.39 -18.46 4.17
CA ASP A 54 -17.72 -17.72 5.25
C ASP A 54 -16.71 -18.56 5.98
N LEU A 55 -17.01 -19.84 6.23
CA LEU A 55 -16.05 -20.77 6.84
C LEU A 55 -14.83 -20.96 5.93
N PHE A 56 -15.04 -21.12 4.62
CA PHE A 56 -13.94 -21.20 3.66
C PHE A 56 -13.08 -19.94 3.65
N VAL A 57 -13.72 -18.76 3.59
CA VAL A 57 -13.04 -17.46 3.61
C VAL A 57 -12.32 -17.23 4.94
N LEU A 58 -12.90 -17.64 6.07
CA LEU A 58 -12.27 -17.59 7.39
C LEU A 58 -10.99 -18.43 7.42
N VAL A 59 -11.04 -19.66 6.91
CA VAL A 59 -9.87 -20.53 6.81
C VAL A 59 -8.80 -19.87 5.94
N ALA A 60 -9.16 -19.31 4.78
CA ALA A 60 -8.22 -18.60 3.91
C ALA A 60 -7.58 -17.39 4.60
N LEU A 61 -8.36 -16.61 5.37
CA LEU A 61 -7.88 -15.48 6.17
C LEU A 61 -6.88 -15.94 7.24
N VAL A 62 -7.23 -16.97 8.01
CA VAL A 62 -6.35 -17.51 9.07
C VAL A 62 -5.05 -18.05 8.46
N VAL A 63 -5.12 -18.78 7.35
CA VAL A 63 -3.94 -19.26 6.63
C VAL A 63 -3.07 -18.09 6.15
N SER A 64 -3.67 -17.03 5.61
CA SER A 64 -2.95 -15.82 5.18
C SER A 64 -2.23 -15.13 6.35
N ILE A 65 -2.85 -15.06 7.52
CA ILE A 65 -2.26 -14.47 8.73
C ILE A 65 -1.09 -15.33 9.23
N ILE A 66 -1.29 -16.65 9.35
CA ILE A 66 -0.24 -17.59 9.80
C ILE A 66 0.96 -17.53 8.85
N TYR A 67 0.70 -17.48 7.54
CA TYR A 67 1.75 -17.36 6.53
C TYR A 67 2.50 -16.03 6.64
N GLY A 68 1.78 -14.92 6.85
CA GLY A 68 2.37 -13.60 7.09
C GLY A 68 3.29 -13.58 8.31
N SER A 69 2.82 -14.09 9.45
CA SER A 69 3.60 -14.20 10.69
C SER A 69 4.84 -15.09 10.54
N THR A 70 4.69 -16.24 9.88
CA THR A 70 5.82 -17.16 9.62
C THR A 70 6.88 -16.51 8.72
N LYS A 71 6.45 -15.76 7.71
CA LYS A 71 7.33 -15.00 6.83
C LYS A 71 8.11 -13.93 7.61
N MET A 72 7.45 -13.21 8.51
CA MET A 72 8.09 -12.19 9.35
C MET A 72 9.11 -12.79 10.33
N ASP A 73 8.77 -13.90 10.99
CA ASP A 73 9.68 -14.63 11.89
C ASP A 73 10.94 -15.11 11.15
N ARG A 74 10.77 -15.58 9.90
CA ARG A 74 11.88 -15.96 9.01
C ARG A 74 12.72 -14.77 8.58
N GLN A 75 12.10 -13.64 8.20
CA GLN A 75 12.82 -12.43 7.83
C GLN A 75 13.66 -11.87 8.99
N ARG A 76 13.16 -11.95 10.22
CA ARG A 76 13.88 -11.52 11.42
C ARG A 76 15.07 -12.41 11.76
N SER A 77 14.96 -13.70 11.44
CA SER A 77 15.98 -14.71 11.76
C SER A 77 17.02 -14.87 10.64
N ALA A 78 16.70 -14.49 9.40
CA ALA A 78 17.54 -14.63 8.23
C ALA A 78 18.11 -13.29 7.75
N GLU A 79 19.13 -12.79 8.46
CA GLU A 79 20.19 -11.96 7.84
C GLU A 79 21.07 -12.80 6.87
N LEU A 80 20.83 -14.11 6.71
CA LEU A 80 21.76 -15.07 6.09
C LEU A 80 21.14 -16.15 5.18
N ALA A 81 19.95 -15.99 4.60
CA ALA A 81 19.49 -16.94 3.58
C ALA A 81 18.47 -16.38 2.58
N GLN A 82 19.00 -16.11 1.39
CA GLN A 82 18.43 -16.04 0.04
C GLN A 82 17.18 -16.92 -0.21
N THR A 83 16.04 -16.62 0.40
CA THR A 83 14.74 -17.25 0.08
C THR A 83 13.76 -16.18 -0.37
N ARG A 84 13.98 -15.70 -1.60
CA ARG A 84 13.33 -14.55 -2.25
C ARG A 84 12.06 -14.92 -3.03
N MET A 85 11.25 -15.86 -2.52
CA MET A 85 10.10 -16.42 -3.30
C MET A 85 8.80 -16.63 -2.51
N MET A 86 8.60 -15.99 -1.36
CA MET A 86 7.32 -16.09 -0.62
C MET A 86 6.43 -14.86 -0.86
N PHE A 87 5.53 -14.95 -1.83
CA PHE A 87 4.46 -13.98 -2.08
C PHE A 87 3.51 -13.91 -0.88
N SER A 88 3.05 -12.71 -0.51
CA SER A 88 2.00 -12.59 0.52
C SER A 88 0.65 -13.01 -0.06
N LEU A 89 -0.08 -13.81 0.71
CA LEU A 89 -1.43 -14.29 0.40
C LEU A 89 -2.53 -13.31 0.85
N SER A 90 -2.16 -12.13 1.38
CA SER A 90 -3.13 -11.15 1.92
C SER A 90 -4.08 -10.59 0.89
N TRP A 91 -3.62 -10.42 -0.36
CA TRP A 91 -4.50 -9.98 -1.44
C TRP A 91 -5.55 -11.03 -1.77
N VAL A 92 -5.23 -12.33 -1.63
CA VAL A 92 -6.19 -13.42 -1.88
C VAL A 92 -7.26 -13.44 -0.80
N SER A 93 -6.86 -13.36 0.47
CA SER A 93 -7.83 -13.33 1.57
C SER A 93 -8.70 -12.08 1.51
N TRP A 94 -8.12 -10.90 1.24
CA TRP A 94 -8.88 -9.67 1.02
C TRP A 94 -9.90 -9.79 -0.11
N LEU A 95 -9.48 -10.32 -1.26
CA LEU A 95 -10.34 -10.51 -2.42
C LEU A 95 -11.51 -11.46 -2.09
N LEU A 96 -11.23 -12.60 -1.44
CA LEU A 96 -12.26 -13.56 -1.05
C LEU A 96 -13.26 -12.96 -0.05
N ILE A 97 -12.77 -12.22 0.95
CA ILE A 97 -13.62 -11.52 1.93
C ILE A 97 -14.57 -10.55 1.21
N ASN A 98 -14.04 -9.68 0.36
CA ASN A 98 -14.84 -8.63 -0.27
C ASN A 98 -15.69 -9.15 -1.43
N MET A 99 -15.29 -10.20 -2.14
CA MET A 99 -16.15 -10.88 -3.12
C MET A 99 -17.37 -11.49 -2.42
N ASN A 100 -17.16 -12.19 -1.32
CA ASN A 100 -18.23 -12.80 -0.55
C ASN A 100 -19.14 -11.72 0.08
N ALA A 101 -18.57 -10.70 0.73
CA ALA A 101 -19.33 -9.58 1.28
C ALA A 101 -20.13 -8.83 0.20
N SER A 102 -19.52 -8.55 -0.97
CA SER A 102 -20.20 -7.88 -2.09
C SER A 102 -21.40 -8.67 -2.59
N ALA A 103 -21.28 -10.00 -2.73
CA ALA A 103 -22.40 -10.84 -3.13
C ALA A 103 -23.57 -10.74 -2.13
N LYS A 104 -23.29 -10.75 -0.82
CA LYS A 104 -24.31 -10.57 0.21
C LYS A 104 -24.94 -9.18 0.15
N ILE A 105 -24.12 -8.13 -0.01
CA ILE A 105 -24.58 -6.74 -0.11
C ILE A 105 -25.53 -6.55 -1.30
N ILE A 106 -25.16 -7.08 -2.48
CA ILE A 106 -26.00 -7.02 -3.69
C ILE A 106 -27.35 -7.67 -3.41
N ILE A 107 -27.36 -8.91 -2.90
CA ILE A 107 -28.60 -9.63 -2.60
C ILE A 107 -29.43 -8.87 -1.57
N ILE A 108 -28.83 -8.35 -0.50
CA ILE A 108 -29.57 -7.61 0.54
C ILE A 108 -30.23 -6.36 -0.04
N ILE A 109 -29.54 -5.61 -0.90
CA ILE A 109 -30.05 -4.37 -1.52
C ILE A 109 -31.13 -4.65 -2.56
N GLU A 110 -30.92 -5.60 -3.47
CA GLU A 110 -31.88 -5.93 -4.52
C GLU A 110 -33.21 -6.42 -3.94
N TYR A 111 -33.16 -7.26 -2.92
CA TYR A 111 -34.37 -7.78 -2.28
C TYR A 111 -34.90 -6.90 -1.13
N ASN A 112 -34.28 -5.73 -0.88
CA ASN A 112 -34.67 -4.79 0.17
C ASN A 112 -34.83 -5.48 1.55
N ALA A 113 -33.83 -6.30 1.90
CA ALA A 113 -33.87 -7.25 3.00
C ALA A 113 -33.52 -6.62 4.36
N TRP A 114 -34.27 -5.60 4.79
CA TRP A 114 -34.12 -4.94 6.09
C TRP A 114 -35.48 -4.52 6.66
N PRO A 115 -35.58 -4.33 7.99
CA PRO A 115 -36.83 -3.92 8.59
C PRO A 115 -37.17 -2.49 8.16
N LEU A 116 -38.46 -2.24 7.94
CA LEU A 116 -38.97 -0.90 7.70
C LEU A 116 -38.67 -0.04 8.92
N GLU A 117 -38.27 1.21 8.70
CA GLU A 117 -37.80 2.19 9.70
C GLU A 117 -38.73 2.40 10.91
N LYS A 118 -39.97 1.92 10.82
CA LYS A 118 -40.97 1.94 11.91
C LYS A 118 -40.82 0.81 12.94
N ASP A 119 -39.99 -0.20 12.69
CA ASP A 119 -39.75 -1.28 13.64
C ASP A 119 -38.53 -0.98 14.54
N PRO A 120 -38.68 -0.99 15.87
CA PRO A 120 -37.61 -0.66 16.83
C PRO A 120 -36.54 -1.75 16.96
N SER A 121 -36.32 -2.52 15.90
CA SER A 121 -35.33 -3.60 15.89
C SER A 121 -33.92 -3.01 15.86
N PHE A 122 -33.04 -3.55 16.72
CA PHE A 122 -31.62 -3.16 16.76
C PHE A 122 -30.93 -3.36 15.39
N PHE A 123 -31.38 -4.34 14.61
CA PHE A 123 -30.85 -4.68 13.29
C PHE A 123 -31.50 -3.88 12.15
N GLY A 124 -31.43 -2.56 12.24
CA GLY A 124 -31.86 -1.64 11.18
C GLY A 124 -30.76 -1.31 10.16
N PRO A 125 -31.04 -0.44 9.16
CA PRO A 125 -30.09 -0.02 8.13
C PRO A 125 -28.72 0.42 8.65
N ASN A 126 -28.66 1.05 9.83
CA ASN A 126 -27.41 1.50 10.44
C ASN A 126 -26.47 0.35 10.82
N VAL A 127 -27.00 -0.79 11.26
CA VAL A 127 -26.18 -1.98 11.58
C VAL A 127 -25.63 -2.59 10.29
N PHE A 128 -26.42 -2.61 9.23
CA PHE A 128 -25.96 -3.03 7.90
C PHE A 128 -24.85 -2.10 7.36
N LYS A 129 -25.04 -0.78 7.41
CA LYS A 129 -24.01 0.22 7.06
C LYS A 129 -22.73 0.01 7.86
N THR A 130 -22.86 -0.23 9.17
CA THR A 130 -21.74 -0.52 10.06
C THR A 130 -21.00 -1.80 9.65
N ALA A 131 -21.73 -2.86 9.28
CA ALA A 131 -21.13 -4.11 8.81
C ALA A 131 -20.31 -3.90 7.52
N ILE A 132 -20.76 -3.06 6.59
CA ILE A 132 -19.96 -2.70 5.41
C ILE A 132 -18.72 -1.89 5.84
N ALA A 133 -18.88 -0.91 6.74
CA ALA A 133 -17.77 -0.10 7.24
C ALA A 133 -16.67 -0.93 7.93
N LEU A 134 -17.01 -2.06 8.55
CA LEU A 134 -16.05 -3.00 9.14
C LEU A 134 -15.00 -3.52 8.15
N SER A 135 -15.27 -3.52 6.84
CA SER A 135 -14.26 -3.82 5.82
C SER A 135 -13.01 -2.93 5.95
N SER A 136 -13.18 -1.67 6.35
CA SER A 136 -12.07 -0.74 6.59
C SER A 136 -11.19 -1.21 7.75
N CYS A 137 -11.81 -1.65 8.84
CA CYS A 137 -11.11 -2.20 9.99
C CYS A 137 -10.39 -3.50 9.63
N ILE A 138 -11.07 -4.40 8.91
CA ILE A 138 -10.48 -5.67 8.45
C ILE A 138 -9.27 -5.40 7.57
N PHE A 139 -9.36 -4.45 6.63
CA PHE A 139 -8.23 -4.06 5.77
C PHE A 139 -7.02 -3.60 6.59
N LEU A 140 -7.24 -2.67 7.53
CA LEU A 140 -6.21 -2.12 8.40
C LEU A 140 -5.49 -3.20 9.20
N PHE A 141 -6.25 -4.07 9.87
CA PHE A 141 -5.68 -5.12 10.71
C PHE A 141 -5.03 -6.22 9.86
N LEU A 142 -5.62 -6.58 8.71
CA LEU A 142 -5.02 -7.49 7.76
C LEU A 142 -3.66 -6.96 7.29
N LEU A 143 -3.59 -5.69 6.88
CA LEU A 143 -2.34 -5.06 6.46
C LEU A 143 -1.30 -5.09 7.57
N ALA A 144 -1.69 -4.76 8.81
CA ALA A 144 -0.82 -4.81 9.97
C ALA A 144 -0.26 -6.21 10.29
N THR A 145 -0.96 -7.29 9.91
CA THR A 145 -0.45 -8.67 10.07
C THR A 145 0.61 -9.07 9.03
N GLN A 146 0.83 -8.26 7.99
CA GLN A 146 1.65 -8.65 6.84
C GLN A 146 3.01 -7.96 6.78
N HIS A 147 3.26 -6.97 7.64
CA HIS A 147 4.52 -6.25 7.67
C HIS A 147 4.95 -5.87 9.09
N ASP A 148 6.26 -5.81 9.32
CA ASP A 148 6.87 -5.32 10.56
C ASP A 148 7.68 -4.02 10.30
N ALA A 149 7.17 -3.14 9.44
CA ALA A 149 7.83 -1.88 9.13
C ALA A 149 7.95 -1.00 10.38
N SER A 150 9.18 -0.65 10.76
CA SER A 150 9.46 0.23 11.88
C SER A 150 8.89 1.63 11.63
N LEU A 151 8.45 2.28 12.70
CA LEU A 151 7.94 3.65 12.65
C LEU A 151 9.00 4.58 12.05
N GLY A 152 8.59 5.42 11.09
CA GLY A 152 9.46 6.37 10.41
C GLY A 152 10.39 5.77 9.34
N SER A 153 10.34 4.47 9.07
CA SER A 153 11.11 3.88 7.97
C SER A 153 10.53 4.25 6.60
N GLU A 154 11.40 4.40 5.58
CA GLU A 154 10.97 4.56 4.17
C GLU A 154 9.98 3.46 3.76
N ARG A 155 10.16 2.25 4.31
CA ARG A 155 9.27 1.10 4.10
C ARG A 155 7.86 1.36 4.62
N ARG A 156 7.72 1.93 5.82
CA ARG A 156 6.41 2.23 6.41
C ARG A 156 5.72 3.34 5.65
N ASN A 157 6.45 4.39 5.27
CA ASN A 157 5.91 5.49 4.48
C ASN A 157 5.39 4.96 3.13
N TYR A 158 6.17 4.12 2.45
CA TYR A 158 5.73 3.50 1.21
C TYR A 158 4.43 2.68 1.35
N ILE A 159 4.29 1.92 2.43
CA ILE A 159 3.06 1.17 2.71
C ILE A 159 1.90 2.15 2.93
N SER A 160 2.08 3.13 3.84
CA SER A 160 1.09 4.16 4.16
C SER A 160 0.62 4.89 2.90
N ASP A 161 1.56 5.41 2.09
CA ASP A 161 1.30 6.17 0.87
C ASP A 161 0.47 5.42 -0.17
N LEU A 162 0.47 4.09 -0.12
CA LEU A 162 -0.27 3.22 -1.02
C LEU A 162 -1.61 2.76 -0.42
N THR A 163 -1.77 2.76 0.89
CA THR A 163 -2.93 2.18 1.58
C THR A 163 -3.79 3.18 2.35
N ASP A 164 -3.31 4.39 2.61
CA ASP A 164 -4.02 5.36 3.47
C ASP A 164 -5.37 5.78 2.86
N ASN A 165 -5.47 5.84 1.53
CA ASN A 165 -6.71 6.21 0.85
C ASN A 165 -7.76 5.10 0.82
N VAL A 166 -7.35 3.83 0.98
CA VAL A 166 -8.26 2.67 0.89
C VAL A 166 -9.37 2.75 1.94
N ILE A 167 -9.03 3.13 3.16
CA ILE A 167 -9.98 3.23 4.27
C ILE A 167 -11.09 4.22 3.90
N PHE A 168 -10.69 5.37 3.35
CA PHE A 168 -11.64 6.39 2.92
C PHE A 168 -12.44 5.95 1.70
N ASP A 169 -11.89 5.15 0.78
CA ASP A 169 -12.64 4.57 -0.35
C ASP A 169 -13.73 3.61 0.13
N ILE A 170 -13.44 2.79 1.14
CA ILE A 170 -14.42 1.87 1.74
C ILE A 170 -15.50 2.65 2.50
N LEU A 171 -15.14 3.70 3.25
CA LEU A 171 -16.13 4.54 3.93
C LEU A 171 -17.01 5.34 2.95
N ASP A 172 -16.43 5.82 1.85
CA ASP A 172 -17.18 6.46 0.75
C ASP A 172 -18.23 5.50 0.17
N THR A 173 -17.92 4.21 0.10
CA THR A 173 -18.86 3.18 -0.34
C THR A 173 -20.09 3.08 0.58
N VAL A 174 -19.91 3.17 1.90
CA VAL A 174 -21.01 3.12 2.86
C VAL A 174 -21.94 4.32 2.69
N ASP A 175 -21.35 5.50 2.48
CA ASP A 175 -22.05 6.76 2.30
C ASP A 175 -22.80 6.80 0.95
N ILE A 176 -22.19 6.32 -0.13
CA ILE A 176 -22.86 6.21 -1.45
C ILE A 176 -24.05 5.23 -1.39
N LEU A 177 -23.94 4.13 -0.63
CA LEU A 177 -25.04 3.18 -0.46
C LEU A 177 -26.17 3.71 0.43
N GLU A 178 -26.00 4.86 1.10
CA GLU A 178 -27.01 5.45 1.97
C GLU A 178 -28.33 5.72 1.25
N VAL A 179 -28.24 6.10 -0.02
CA VAL A 179 -29.36 6.38 -0.92
C VAL A 179 -30.36 5.23 -1.03
N PHE A 180 -29.93 3.97 -0.82
CA PHE A 180 -30.81 2.81 -0.92
C PHE A 180 -31.70 2.60 0.30
N PHE A 181 -31.40 3.23 1.43
CA PHE A 181 -32.16 3.04 2.67
C PHE A 181 -33.29 4.05 2.83
N ASP A 182 -33.20 5.20 2.16
CA ASP A 182 -34.30 6.16 2.07
C ASP A 182 -35.17 5.81 0.84
N LYS A 183 -36.48 5.67 1.05
CA LYS A 183 -37.42 5.31 -0.02
C LYS A 183 -37.65 6.46 -0.99
N ASP A 184 -37.61 7.68 -0.50
CA ASP A 184 -37.86 8.86 -1.31
C ASP A 184 -36.64 9.09 -2.23
N ASP A 185 -35.43 8.98 -1.68
CA ASP A 185 -34.19 9.05 -2.47
C ASP A 185 -34.07 7.91 -3.48
N ARG A 186 -34.39 6.67 -3.06
CA ARG A 186 -34.36 5.52 -3.95
C ARG A 186 -35.35 5.65 -5.11
N ALA A 187 -36.54 6.18 -4.87
CA ALA A 187 -37.56 6.37 -5.92
C ALA A 187 -37.17 7.43 -6.96
N LEU A 188 -36.21 8.31 -6.65
CA LEU A 188 -35.68 9.31 -7.57
C LEU A 188 -34.58 8.75 -8.50
N LEU A 189 -34.09 7.54 -8.25
CA LEU A 189 -33.09 6.89 -9.08
C LEU A 189 -33.72 6.47 -10.42
N TRP A 190 -33.22 7.03 -11.51
CA TRP A 190 -33.51 6.55 -12.87
C TRP A 190 -33.03 5.10 -13.09
N ASP A 191 -33.72 4.39 -13.98
CA ASP A 191 -33.41 3.01 -14.36
C ASP A 191 -31.94 2.87 -14.77
N GLY A 192 -31.19 1.98 -14.12
CA GLY A 192 -29.76 1.74 -14.37
C GLY A 192 -28.81 2.38 -13.35
N LEU A 193 -29.24 3.41 -12.61
CA LEU A 193 -28.36 4.06 -11.63
C LEU A 193 -28.19 3.24 -10.36
N GLU A 194 -29.22 2.50 -9.95
CA GLU A 194 -29.10 1.55 -8.85
C GLU A 194 -27.96 0.56 -9.13
N GLU A 195 -27.95 -0.01 -10.33
CA GLU A 195 -26.94 -0.97 -10.78
C GLU A 195 -25.55 -0.34 -10.90
N VAL A 196 -25.47 0.91 -11.40
CA VAL A 196 -24.20 1.64 -11.48
C VAL A 196 -23.63 1.93 -10.09
N ILE A 197 -24.46 2.41 -9.16
CA ILE A 197 -24.06 2.69 -7.78
C ILE A 197 -23.58 1.41 -7.10
N LEU A 198 -24.34 0.32 -7.25
CA LEU A 198 -24.01 -0.97 -6.63
C LEU A 198 -22.74 -1.58 -7.24
N THR A 199 -22.57 -1.47 -8.56
CA THR A 199 -21.33 -1.86 -9.25
C THR A 199 -20.16 -1.02 -8.75
N GLN A 200 -20.32 0.28 -8.60
CA GLN A 200 -19.27 1.17 -8.10
C GLN A 200 -18.90 0.83 -6.65
N ALA A 201 -19.89 0.61 -5.79
CA ALA A 201 -19.72 0.22 -4.40
C ALA A 201 -18.92 -1.09 -4.26
N THR A 202 -19.30 -2.12 -5.02
CA THR A 202 -18.61 -3.41 -5.01
C THR A 202 -17.20 -3.31 -5.57
N MET A 203 -16.99 -2.52 -6.62
CA MET A 203 -15.65 -2.24 -7.16
C MET A 203 -14.76 -1.53 -6.13
N ASN A 204 -15.28 -0.57 -5.37
CA ASN A 204 -14.52 0.10 -4.30
C ASN A 204 -14.09 -0.86 -3.18
N LEU A 205 -14.88 -1.90 -2.88
CA LEU A 205 -14.47 -2.95 -1.93
C LEU A 205 -13.38 -3.87 -2.49
N LEU A 206 -13.36 -4.07 -3.82
CA LEU A 206 -12.38 -4.94 -4.49
C LEU A 206 -11.08 -4.22 -4.86
N TRP A 207 -11.12 -2.91 -5.13
CA TRP A 207 -9.97 -2.10 -5.51
C TRP A 207 -8.76 -2.11 -4.57
N PRO A 208 -8.92 -2.22 -3.25
CA PRO A 208 -7.79 -2.39 -2.34
C PRO A 208 -6.96 -3.67 -2.58
N THR A 209 -7.45 -4.58 -3.41
CA THR A 209 -6.64 -5.70 -3.91
C THR A 209 -5.43 -5.23 -4.73
N VAL A 210 -5.56 -4.16 -5.53
CA VAL A 210 -4.48 -3.64 -6.39
C VAL A 210 -3.27 -3.16 -5.56
N PRO A 211 -3.42 -2.29 -4.54
CA PRO A 211 -2.31 -1.92 -3.68
C PRO A 211 -1.75 -3.11 -2.90
N LEU A 212 -2.58 -4.06 -2.44
CA LEU A 212 -2.10 -5.28 -1.78
C LEU A 212 -1.27 -6.18 -2.70
N ILE A 213 -1.67 -6.36 -3.97
CA ILE A 213 -0.87 -7.08 -4.97
C ILE A 213 0.47 -6.37 -5.18
N THR A 214 0.44 -5.04 -5.30
CA THR A 214 1.64 -4.22 -5.48
C THR A 214 2.60 -4.33 -4.30
N LEU A 215 2.09 -4.29 -3.06
CA LEU A 215 2.87 -4.53 -1.85
C LEU A 215 3.40 -5.96 -1.77
N SER A 216 2.59 -6.95 -2.12
CA SER A 216 3.01 -8.36 -2.15
C SER A 216 4.17 -8.58 -3.12
N ARG A 217 4.12 -7.95 -4.32
CA ARG A 217 5.17 -8.01 -5.35
C ARG A 217 6.44 -7.25 -4.98
N THR A 218 6.34 -6.12 -4.28
CA THR A 218 7.50 -5.34 -3.82
C THR A 218 8.06 -5.85 -2.48
N HIS A 219 7.57 -7.00 -2.00
CA HIS A 219 7.89 -7.56 -0.70
C HIS A 219 7.73 -6.54 0.44
N PHE A 220 6.66 -5.75 0.37
CA PHE A 220 6.37 -4.63 1.28
C PHE A 220 7.52 -3.61 1.35
N GLY A 221 8.03 -3.17 0.19
CA GLY A 221 9.06 -2.13 0.10
C GLY A 221 10.51 -2.61 0.30
N LEU A 222 10.77 -3.92 0.25
CA LEU A 222 12.14 -4.46 0.28
C LEU A 222 12.85 -4.35 -1.08
N ASP A 223 12.11 -4.50 -2.17
CA ASP A 223 12.63 -4.32 -3.52
C ASP A 223 12.26 -2.92 -4.02
N LYS A 224 13.25 -2.13 -4.45
CA LYS A 224 13.04 -0.78 -5.00
C LYS A 224 12.53 -0.90 -6.46
N PRO A 225 11.27 -0.57 -6.75
CA PRO A 225 10.77 -0.57 -8.13
C PRO A 225 11.40 0.54 -8.97
N GLN A 226 11.34 0.39 -10.29
CA GLN A 226 11.75 1.43 -11.24
C GLN A 226 10.79 2.63 -11.12
N ARG A 227 11.32 3.77 -10.66
CA ARG A 227 10.58 4.97 -10.23
C ARG A 227 9.50 5.47 -11.22
N PRO A 228 9.75 5.70 -12.52
CA PRO A 228 8.79 6.42 -13.37
C PRO A 228 7.53 5.60 -13.72
N MET A 229 7.66 4.29 -13.93
CA MET A 229 6.53 3.43 -14.30
C MET A 229 5.56 3.23 -13.11
N MET A 230 6.10 3.25 -11.90
CA MET A 230 5.32 3.12 -10.67
C MET A 230 4.47 4.37 -10.39
N TYR A 231 4.98 5.57 -10.62
CA TYR A 231 4.19 6.80 -10.47
C TYR A 231 3.02 6.86 -11.45
N LEU A 232 3.25 6.48 -12.71
CA LEU A 232 2.18 6.43 -13.70
C LEU A 232 1.13 5.38 -13.34
N HIS A 233 1.57 4.20 -12.88
CA HIS A 233 0.66 3.17 -12.40
C HIS A 233 -0.17 3.66 -11.19
N ARG A 234 0.48 4.28 -10.20
CA ARG A 234 -0.19 4.84 -9.02
C ARG A 234 -1.19 5.93 -9.41
N LEU A 235 -0.81 6.85 -10.30
CA LEU A 235 -1.70 7.89 -10.81
C LEU A 235 -2.93 7.28 -11.47
N LEU A 236 -2.74 6.32 -12.38
CA LEU A 236 -3.86 5.67 -13.07
C LEU A 236 -4.79 4.96 -12.09
N VAL A 237 -4.25 4.26 -11.10
CA VAL A 237 -5.07 3.62 -10.06
C VAL A 237 -5.88 4.66 -9.28
N VAL A 238 -5.25 5.75 -8.81
CA VAL A 238 -5.96 6.80 -8.08
C VAL A 238 -7.06 7.43 -8.92
N LEU A 239 -6.80 7.75 -10.19
CA LEU A 239 -7.79 8.35 -11.09
C LEU A 239 -8.95 7.39 -11.39
N VAL A 240 -8.64 6.11 -11.68
CA VAL A 240 -9.65 5.10 -12.02
C VAL A 240 -10.61 4.81 -10.86
N VAL A 241 -10.15 4.95 -9.61
CA VAL A 241 -11.03 4.78 -8.44
C VAL A 241 -11.77 6.07 -8.08
N ASN A 242 -11.05 7.20 -8.00
CA ASN A 242 -11.63 8.44 -7.46
C ASN A 242 -12.48 9.21 -8.47
N ILE A 243 -12.21 9.11 -9.78
CA ILE A 243 -13.05 9.78 -10.80
C ILE A 243 -14.46 9.19 -10.83
N PRO A 244 -14.66 7.86 -10.93
CA PRO A 244 -16.01 7.30 -10.90
C PRO A 244 -16.76 7.62 -9.59
N ASN A 245 -16.08 7.54 -8.42
CA ASN A 245 -16.68 7.95 -7.15
C ASN A 245 -17.12 9.41 -7.15
N LEU A 246 -16.30 10.31 -7.70
CA LEU A 246 -16.65 11.72 -7.83
C LEU A 246 -17.83 11.93 -8.78
N LEU A 247 -17.85 11.24 -9.92
CA LEU A 247 -18.93 11.36 -10.91
C LEU A 247 -20.27 10.89 -10.32
N THR A 248 -20.29 9.73 -9.67
CA THR A 248 -21.50 9.22 -9.00
C THR A 248 -22.00 10.23 -7.97
N ARG A 249 -21.11 10.81 -7.15
CA ARG A 249 -21.51 11.84 -6.18
C ARG A 249 -22.00 13.12 -6.81
N MET A 250 -21.42 13.57 -7.92
CA MET A 250 -21.90 14.73 -8.65
C MET A 250 -23.29 14.50 -9.24
N VAL A 251 -23.59 13.28 -9.69
CA VAL A 251 -24.92 12.88 -10.15
C VAL A 251 -25.91 12.83 -8.99
N LEU A 252 -25.55 12.22 -7.86
CA LEU A 252 -26.40 12.17 -6.66
C LEU A 252 -26.71 13.58 -6.13
N TRP A 253 -25.69 14.44 -6.03
CA TRP A 253 -25.85 15.81 -5.53
C TRP A 253 -26.70 16.69 -6.46
N ASN A 254 -26.36 16.78 -7.75
CA ASN A 254 -27.08 17.65 -8.68
C ASN A 254 -28.44 17.09 -9.11
N GLY A 255 -28.57 15.76 -9.16
CA GLY A 255 -29.77 15.08 -9.64
C GLY A 255 -30.84 14.93 -8.55
N MET A 256 -30.43 14.72 -7.29
CA MET A 256 -31.35 14.31 -6.22
C MET A 256 -31.29 15.20 -4.98
N SER A 257 -30.53 16.30 -5.01
CA SER A 257 -30.38 17.24 -3.89
C SER A 257 -29.86 16.59 -2.60
N VAL A 258 -29.18 15.44 -2.71
CA VAL A 258 -28.49 14.80 -1.59
C VAL A 258 -27.39 15.72 -1.08
N ASP A 259 -27.23 15.77 0.24
CA ASP A 259 -26.23 16.63 0.88
C ASP A 259 -24.80 16.37 0.37
N ILE A 260 -23.99 17.42 0.33
CA ILE A 260 -22.59 17.32 -0.06
C ILE A 260 -21.85 16.52 1.02
N SER A 261 -21.58 15.26 0.73
CA SER A 261 -20.82 14.44 1.66
C SER A 261 -19.31 14.78 1.60
N PRO A 262 -18.59 14.75 2.74
CA PRO A 262 -17.16 15.09 2.82
C PRO A 262 -16.27 14.29 1.89
N PHE A 263 -16.66 13.06 1.50
CA PHE A 263 -15.83 12.28 0.59
C PHE A 263 -15.81 12.83 -0.85
N THR A 264 -16.78 13.68 -1.24
CA THR A 264 -16.73 14.43 -2.50
C THR A 264 -15.48 15.31 -2.55
N LEU A 265 -15.22 16.04 -1.45
CA LEU A 265 -14.05 16.89 -1.33
C LEU A 265 -12.76 16.06 -1.27
N LYS A 266 -12.77 14.93 -0.55
CA LYS A 266 -11.65 13.98 -0.54
C LYS A 266 -11.29 13.50 -1.95
N ASN A 267 -12.28 13.13 -2.77
CA ASN A 267 -12.02 12.68 -4.14
C ASN A 267 -11.41 13.80 -5.01
N ILE A 268 -11.89 15.03 -4.88
CA ILE A 268 -11.32 16.21 -5.55
C ILE A 268 -9.86 16.45 -5.11
N ILE A 269 -9.61 16.45 -3.80
CA ILE A 269 -8.27 16.68 -3.23
C ILE A 269 -7.30 15.58 -3.69
N LEU A 270 -7.70 14.31 -3.65
CA LEU A 270 -6.84 13.20 -4.05
C LEU A 270 -6.49 13.23 -5.55
N ILE A 271 -7.45 13.57 -6.41
CA ILE A 271 -7.18 13.81 -7.83
C ILE A 271 -6.19 14.97 -7.99
N GLY A 272 -6.39 16.06 -7.26
CA GLY A 272 -5.49 17.23 -7.27
C GLY A 272 -4.07 16.89 -6.85
N ILE A 273 -3.89 16.18 -5.74
CA ILE A 273 -2.58 15.72 -5.24
C ILE A 273 -1.92 14.80 -6.26
N ALA A 274 -2.63 13.81 -6.79
CA ALA A 274 -2.06 12.88 -7.76
C ALA A 274 -1.61 13.59 -9.06
N MET A 275 -2.40 14.56 -9.53
CA MET A 275 -2.03 15.39 -10.69
C MET A 275 -0.82 16.28 -10.40
N TYR A 276 -0.75 16.87 -9.21
CA TYR A 276 0.39 17.69 -8.78
C TYR A 276 1.69 16.87 -8.70
N GLU A 277 1.66 15.70 -8.06
CA GLU A 277 2.82 14.79 -7.99
C GLU A 277 3.30 14.38 -9.38
N PHE A 278 2.37 14.08 -10.30
CA PHE A 278 2.72 13.74 -11.67
C PHE A 278 3.36 14.90 -12.42
N TYR A 279 2.87 16.12 -12.20
CA TYR A 279 3.44 17.33 -12.77
C TYR A 279 4.86 17.59 -12.25
N GLU A 280 5.08 17.53 -10.94
CA GLU A 280 6.40 17.68 -10.32
C GLU A 280 7.40 16.64 -10.87
N HIS A 281 6.98 15.38 -10.98
CA HIS A 281 7.84 14.33 -11.52
C HIS A 281 8.25 14.60 -12.97
N LYS A 282 7.34 15.12 -13.80
CA LYS A 282 7.68 15.54 -15.18
C LYS A 282 8.64 16.73 -15.18
N ARG A 283 8.47 17.69 -14.26
CA ARG A 283 9.34 18.86 -14.13
C ARG A 283 10.77 18.45 -13.79
N GLU A 284 10.96 17.59 -12.78
CA GLU A 284 12.28 17.06 -12.39
C GLU A 284 12.97 16.37 -13.56
N LYS A 285 12.26 15.49 -14.28
CA LYS A 285 12.82 14.77 -15.43
C LYS A 285 13.25 15.71 -16.57
N LEU A 286 12.52 16.81 -16.77
CA LEU A 286 12.88 17.85 -17.74
C LEU A 286 14.13 18.63 -17.30
N GLU A 287 14.25 18.95 -16.01
CA GLU A 287 15.43 19.63 -15.43
C GLU A 287 16.68 18.75 -15.52
N ASP A 288 16.58 17.47 -15.18
CA ASP A 288 17.67 16.49 -15.33
C ASP A 288 18.12 16.36 -16.78
N SER A 289 17.16 16.31 -17.72
CA SER A 289 17.47 16.24 -19.15
C SER A 289 18.18 17.50 -19.64
N ARG A 290 17.81 18.67 -19.12
CA ARG A 290 18.49 19.95 -19.43
C ARG A 290 19.91 19.97 -18.86
N LEU A 291 20.11 19.59 -17.61
CA LEU A 291 21.44 19.52 -16.98
C LEU A 291 22.38 18.57 -17.74
N ASN A 292 21.91 17.36 -18.08
CA ASN A 292 22.67 16.40 -18.87
C ASN A 292 23.04 16.94 -20.26
N SER A 293 22.12 17.66 -20.93
CA SER A 293 22.41 18.27 -22.25
C SER A 293 23.48 19.37 -22.17
N LEU A 294 23.50 20.15 -21.08
CA LEU A 294 24.51 21.20 -20.84
C LEU A 294 25.88 20.60 -20.54
N GLU A 295 25.95 19.52 -19.76
CA GLU A 295 27.21 18.81 -19.50
C GLU A 295 27.81 18.24 -20.80
N ILE A 296 27.00 17.56 -21.61
CA ILE A 296 27.45 16.98 -22.90
C ILE A 296 27.94 18.09 -23.83
N GLY A 297 27.23 19.21 -23.91
CA GLY A 297 27.64 20.39 -24.70
C GLY A 297 28.99 20.96 -24.24
N ASN A 298 29.19 21.08 -22.92
CA ASN A 298 30.46 21.54 -22.35
C ASN A 298 31.62 20.57 -22.61
N PHE A 299 31.39 19.25 -22.51
CA PHE A 299 32.39 18.24 -22.86
C PHE A 299 32.79 18.28 -24.33
N GLN A 300 31.83 18.43 -25.25
CA GLN A 300 32.15 18.58 -26.67
C GLN A 300 32.95 19.85 -26.95
N LYS A 301 32.57 20.98 -26.36
CA LYS A 301 33.29 22.25 -26.53
C LYS A 301 34.73 22.17 -26.03
N LYS A 302 34.96 21.52 -24.89
CA LYS A 302 36.30 21.28 -24.32
C LYS A 302 37.15 20.34 -25.19
N ASN A 303 36.54 19.33 -25.80
CA ASN A 303 37.22 18.41 -26.72
C ASN A 303 37.58 19.06 -28.07
N VAL A 304 36.72 19.92 -28.62
CA VAL A 304 37.02 20.71 -29.82
C VAL A 304 38.18 21.67 -29.53
N GLN A 305 38.18 22.33 -28.37
CA GLN A 305 39.26 23.24 -27.99
C GLN A 305 40.60 22.52 -27.79
N ARG A 306 40.61 21.28 -27.26
CA ARG A 306 41.82 20.45 -27.18
C ARG A 306 42.34 20.00 -28.55
N ARG A 307 41.48 19.65 -29.51
CA ARG A 307 41.93 19.31 -30.88
C ARG A 307 42.53 20.51 -31.61
N ASN A 308 41.93 21.69 -31.45
CA ASN A 308 42.45 22.92 -32.04
C ASN A 308 43.77 23.37 -31.40
N LEU A 309 44.02 23.02 -30.14
CA LEU A 309 45.30 23.28 -29.47
C LEU A 309 46.37 22.25 -29.81
N GLY A 310 45.99 21.00 -30.12
CA GLY A 310 46.88 19.94 -30.57
C GLY A 310 47.35 20.07 -32.02
N SER A 311 46.66 20.85 -32.86
CA SER A 311 47.11 21.17 -34.23
C SER A 311 48.06 22.37 -34.31
N LEU A 312 48.37 23.02 -33.18
CA LEU A 312 49.24 24.20 -33.10
C LEU A 312 50.65 23.89 -32.59
N THR A 313 50.99 22.62 -32.38
CA THR A 313 52.28 22.17 -31.82
C THR A 313 53.12 21.31 -32.79
N ASP A 314 52.95 21.46 -34.10
CA ASP A 314 53.78 20.74 -35.10
C ASP A 314 54.59 21.67 -36.02
N GLN A 315 55.15 22.75 -35.46
CA GLN A 315 56.21 23.53 -36.11
C GLN A 315 57.24 24.03 -35.10
N THR A 316 57.99 23.13 -34.46
CA THR A 316 59.38 23.45 -34.08
C THR A 316 60.20 22.17 -33.89
N ILE A 317 60.66 21.61 -35.01
CA ILE A 317 61.75 20.64 -35.00
C ILE A 317 63.08 21.44 -35.00
N LYS A 318 63.83 21.36 -33.91
CA LYS A 318 65.30 21.34 -33.96
C LYS A 318 65.83 20.34 -32.91
N PRO A 319 66.79 19.46 -33.29
CA PRO A 319 67.21 18.35 -32.46
C PRO A 319 68.35 18.78 -31.53
N LEU A 320 68.29 18.41 -30.24
CA LEU A 320 69.48 18.41 -29.40
C LEU A 320 69.45 17.27 -28.38
N SER A 321 70.16 16.21 -28.78
CA SER A 321 71.05 15.34 -28.01
C SER A 321 70.89 15.14 -26.49
N LYS A 322 71.13 13.87 -26.12
CA LYS A 322 71.70 13.34 -24.87
C LYS A 322 70.72 12.83 -23.82
N VAL A 323 70.45 11.53 -23.97
CA VAL A 323 70.18 10.55 -22.91
C VAL A 323 71.27 10.62 -21.83
N PRO A 324 70.88 10.56 -20.55
CA PRO A 324 71.42 9.50 -19.70
C PRO A 324 70.31 8.72 -18.99
N LYS A 325 70.44 7.39 -19.05
CA LYS A 325 69.76 6.43 -18.17
C LYS A 325 70.18 6.70 -16.73
N ILE A 326 69.22 6.86 -15.83
CA ILE A 326 69.41 6.57 -14.41
C ILE A 326 68.24 5.70 -13.96
N SER A 327 68.52 4.41 -13.86
CA SER A 327 67.80 3.44 -13.05
C SER A 327 68.16 3.71 -11.59
N ILE A 328 67.21 3.70 -10.64
CA ILE A 328 67.46 3.27 -9.25
C ILE A 328 66.11 2.95 -8.54
N LYS A 329 66.00 1.64 -8.25
CA LYS A 329 65.47 0.92 -7.09
C LYS A 329 64.19 1.37 -6.37
N LEU A 330 63.25 0.41 -6.35
CA LEU A 330 62.39 0.09 -5.21
C LEU A 330 63.14 0.19 -3.88
N LYS A 331 62.51 0.82 -2.89
CA LYS A 331 62.81 0.58 -1.49
C LYS A 331 61.50 0.37 -0.71
N GLU A 332 61.19 -0.89 -0.56
CA GLU A 332 60.35 -1.46 0.48
C GLU A 332 61.04 -1.22 1.83
N THR A 333 60.33 -0.66 2.82
CA THR A 333 60.72 -0.80 4.23
C THR A 333 59.47 -0.70 5.10
N ALA A 334 59.13 -1.84 5.68
CA ALA A 334 58.25 -2.01 6.83
C ALA A 334 59.01 -1.72 8.15
N GLU A 335 58.28 -1.83 9.27
CA GLU A 335 58.71 -1.74 10.69
C GLU A 335 58.71 -0.33 11.31
N LYS A 336 58.24 -0.09 12.54
CA LYS A 336 57.70 -0.93 13.63
C LYS A 336 57.07 -0.04 14.72
N GLN A 337 56.04 -0.61 15.36
CA GLN A 337 55.65 -0.59 16.78
C GLN A 337 56.26 0.43 17.76
N VAL A 338 55.38 1.11 18.52
CA VAL A 338 55.36 1.27 20.00
C VAL A 338 53.88 1.58 20.34
N SER A 339 53.04 0.72 20.93
CA SER A 339 53.02 0.14 22.29
C SER A 339 52.84 1.17 23.41
N GLU A 340 51.61 1.34 23.91
CA GLU A 340 51.40 1.55 25.34
C GLU A 340 50.06 0.92 25.78
N ASP A 341 50.21 -0.06 26.66
CA ASP A 341 49.21 -0.90 27.30
C ASP A 341 48.52 -0.18 28.48
N ASN A 342 47.37 -0.73 28.86
CA ASN A 342 46.86 -0.88 30.24
C ASN A 342 46.78 0.35 31.17
N VAL A 343 45.54 0.80 31.40
CA VAL A 343 45.03 1.16 32.73
C VAL A 343 43.60 0.60 32.80
N GLU A 344 43.40 -0.60 33.32
CA GLU A 344 43.19 -0.93 34.75
C GLU A 344 41.70 -1.00 35.09
N SER A 345 41.24 -2.23 35.18
CA SER A 345 40.10 -2.67 35.98
C SER A 345 40.36 -2.38 37.46
N GLU A 346 39.40 -1.75 38.13
CA GLU A 346 38.98 -1.93 39.53
C GLU A 346 38.58 -0.58 40.14
N ILE A 347 37.28 -0.25 40.11
CA ILE A 347 36.66 0.39 41.27
C ILE A 347 35.29 -0.26 41.47
N ASN A 348 35.28 -1.28 42.33
CA ASN A 348 34.12 -1.66 43.13
C ASN A 348 34.16 -0.78 44.39
N LYS A 349 33.10 -0.02 44.64
CA LYS A 349 32.63 0.31 45.99
C LYS A 349 31.14 0.62 45.96
#